data_AF-A0A7S2JF56-F1
#
_entry.id   AF-A0A7S2JF56-F1
#
_cell.length_a   1.000
_cell.length_b   1.000
_cell.length_c   1.000
_cell.angle_alpha   90.00
_cell.angle_beta   90.00
_cell.angle_gamma   90.00
#
_symmetry.space_group_name_H-M   'P 1'
#
loop_
_entity.id
_entity.type
_entity.pdbx_description
1 polymer ?
#
loop_
_entity_poly.entity_id
_entity_poly.type
_entity_poly.pdbx_seq_one_letter_code
_entity_poly.pdbx_strand_id
1 'polypeptide(L)'
;MTEGHPLNTNASSRRLLQEWGFYWDLKRPVLLEKTPTDMLTSRLIQALLTPRATTFLFITRHPLAVALAHRRWACCRSHTLPSLVLQYA
;
A
#
# COMPACT_ATOMS: atom_id res chain seq x y z
N MET A 1 2.01 11.85 10.69
CA MET A 1 2.93 10.81 11.21
C MET A 1 4.19 10.84 10.36
N THR A 2 5.26 11.47 10.85
CA THR A 2 6.53 11.70 10.13
C THR A 2 7.69 10.96 10.82
N GLU A 3 8.92 11.17 10.37
CA GLU A 3 10.13 10.55 10.93
C GLU A 3 10.37 10.85 12.43
N GLY A 4 9.88 11.98 12.95
CA GLY A 4 9.98 12.33 14.38
C GLY A 4 8.88 11.73 15.26
N HIS A 5 8.02 10.87 14.71
CA HIS A 5 6.87 10.33 15.45
C HIS A 5 7.31 9.35 16.55
N PRO A 6 6.61 9.26 17.71
CA PRO A 6 6.96 8.34 18.80
C PRO A 6 6.99 6.85 18.43
N LEU A 7 6.33 6.48 17.33
CA LEU A 7 6.36 5.12 16.80
C LEU A 7 7.62 4.81 15.98
N ASN A 8 8.51 5.79 15.74
CA ASN A 8 9.79 5.54 15.09
C ASN A 8 10.77 4.84 16.05
N THR A 9 10.51 3.56 16.30
CA THR A 9 11.30 2.73 17.21
C THR A 9 11.75 1.45 16.53
N ASN A 10 12.85 0.87 17.01
CA ASN A 10 13.32 -0.44 16.55
C ASN A 10 12.30 -1.57 16.82
N ALA A 11 11.42 -1.42 17.80
CA ALA A 11 10.35 -2.38 18.05
C ALA A 11 9.28 -2.32 16.96
N SER A 12 8.84 -1.11 16.61
CA SER A 12 7.88 -0.86 15.53
C SER A 12 8.43 -1.30 14.17
N SER A 13 9.72 -1.05 13.91
CA SER A 13 10.40 -1.49 12.69
C SER A 13 10.37 -3.01 12.53
N ARG A 14 10.79 -3.75 13.58
CA ARG A 14 10.77 -5.22 13.57
C ARG A 14 9.37 -5.78 13.39
N ARG A 15 8.39 -5.21 14.07
CA ARG A 15 6.99 -5.63 13.95
C ARG A 15 6.47 -5.42 12.52
N LEU A 16 6.74 -4.27 11.92
CA LEU A 16 6.35 -3.97 10.54
C LEU A 16 6.96 -4.98 9.56
N LEU A 17 8.27 -5.25 9.68
CA LEU A 17 8.96 -6.24 8.83
C LEU A 17 8.44 -7.66 9.02
N GLN A 18 8.02 -8.05 10.23
CA GLN A 18 7.42 -9.36 10.49
C GLN A 18 6.03 -9.49 9.84
N GLU A 19 5.19 -8.47 10.01
CA GLU A 19 3.82 -8.47 9.48
C GLU A 19 3.83 -8.42 7.93
N TRP A 20 4.72 -7.63 7.33
CA TRP A 20 4.83 -7.51 5.86
C TRP A 20 5.64 -8.65 5.24
N GLY A 21 6.73 -9.05 5.89
CA GLY A 21 7.63 -10.10 5.41
C GLY A 21 6.95 -11.45 5.22
N PHE A 22 5.82 -11.70 5.89
CA PHE A 22 4.98 -12.88 5.65
C PHE A 22 4.51 -13.00 4.19
N TYR A 23 4.25 -11.87 3.51
CA TYR A 23 3.75 -11.85 2.13
C TYR A 23 4.85 -11.69 1.08
N TRP A 24 6.09 -11.45 1.50
CA TRP A 24 7.20 -11.17 0.60
C TRP A 24 8.00 -12.43 0.25
N ASP A 25 8.40 -12.55 -1.01
CA ASP A 25 9.44 -13.49 -1.43
C ASP A 25 10.82 -12.89 -1.14
N LEU A 26 11.40 -13.25 0.01
CA LEU A 26 12.69 -12.74 0.48
C LEU A 26 13.88 -13.19 -0.38
N LYS A 27 13.68 -14.05 -1.38
CA LYS A 27 14.72 -14.39 -2.37
C LYS A 27 14.85 -13.34 -3.47
N ARG A 28 13.91 -12.37 -3.55
CA ARG A 28 13.93 -11.30 -4.55
C ARG A 28 14.83 -10.15 -4.11
N PRO A 29 15.54 -9.49 -5.05
CA PRO A 29 16.41 -8.37 -4.73
C PRO A 29 15.64 -7.08 -4.36
N VAL A 30 14.35 -7.01 -4.74
CA VAL A 30 13.47 -5.87 -4.46
C VAL A 30 12.17 -6.41 -3.89
N LEU A 31 11.77 -5.87 -2.75
CA LEU A 31 10.50 -6.15 -2.09
C LEU A 31 9.56 -4.98 -2.34
N LEU A 32 8.31 -5.29 -2.71
CA LEU A 32 7.31 -4.29 -3.05
C LEU A 32 6.13 -4.41 -2.10
N GLU A 33 5.71 -3.27 -1.57
CA GLU A 33 4.46 -3.13 -0.84
C GLU A 33 3.57 -2.13 -1.54
N LYS A 34 2.28 -2.47 -1.71
CA LYS A 34 1.28 -1.58 -2.31
C LYS A 34 0.12 -1.42 -1.33
N THR A 35 0.21 -0.36 -0.54
CA THR A 35 -0.86 0.08 0.36
C THR A 35 -1.11 1.59 0.14
N PRO A 36 -2.19 2.00 -0.56
CA PRO A 36 -2.41 3.41 -0.93
C PRO A 36 -2.54 4.36 0.27
N THR A 37 -3.04 3.86 1.39
CA THR A 37 -3.23 4.62 2.62
C THR A 37 -1.91 5.05 3.27
N ASP A 38 -0.81 4.37 2.94
CA ASP A 38 0.50 4.64 3.52
C ASP A 38 1.15 5.91 2.99
N MET A 39 0.52 6.59 2.02
CA MET A 39 0.99 7.88 1.52
C MET A 39 1.17 8.90 2.65
N LEU A 40 0.22 8.94 3.61
CA LEU A 40 0.24 9.88 4.73
C LEU A 40 1.28 9.55 5.81
N THR A 41 1.73 8.30 5.86
CA THR A 41 2.69 7.77 6.84
C THR A 41 4.05 7.45 6.22
N SER A 42 4.23 7.72 4.92
CA SER A 42 5.41 7.36 4.12
C SER A 42 6.73 7.81 4.75
N ARG A 43 6.80 9.02 5.31
CA ARG A 43 8.00 9.52 6.00
C ARG A 43 8.35 8.73 7.26
N LEU A 44 7.35 8.33 8.04
CA LEU A 44 7.55 7.44 9.19
C LEU A 44 8.00 6.05 8.74
N ILE A 45 7.35 5.47 7.73
CA ILE A 45 7.68 4.14 7.23
C ILE A 45 9.10 4.11 6.63
N GLN A 46 9.48 5.17 5.90
CA GLN A 46 10.85 5.35 5.39
C GLN A 46 11.88 5.36 6.54
N ALA A 47 11.55 6.02 7.66
CA ALA A 47 12.40 6.05 8.84
C ALA A 47 12.50 4.68 9.54
N LEU A 48 11.39 3.93 9.59
CA LEU A 48 11.30 2.62 10.25
C LEU A 48 12.02 1.49 9.52
N LEU A 49 11.93 1.42 8.20
CA LEU A 49 12.50 0.32 7.42
C LEU A 49 14.02 0.51 7.29
N THR A 50 14.42 1.43 6.42
CA THR A 50 15.79 1.89 6.23
C THR A 50 15.74 3.14 5.33
N PRO A 51 16.09 4.33 5.83
CA PRO A 51 15.94 5.58 5.08
C PRO A 51 16.66 5.58 3.71
N ARG A 52 17.76 4.83 3.59
CA ARG A 52 18.60 4.79 2.38
C ARG A 52 18.24 3.68 1.39
N ALA A 53 17.45 2.69 1.79
CA ALA A 53 17.07 1.57 0.91
C ALA A 53 15.57 1.51 0.61
N THR A 54 14.76 2.37 1.25
CA THR A 54 13.31 2.45 1.03
C THR A 54 12.95 3.65 0.16
N THR A 55 12.26 3.39 -0.95
CA THR A 55 11.77 4.41 -1.88
C THR A 55 10.25 4.29 -2.05
N PHE A 56 9.56 5.42 -2.18
CA PHE A 56 8.11 5.49 -2.37
C PHE A 56 7.76 5.97 -3.77
N LEU A 57 6.84 5.28 -4.43
CA LEU A 57 6.25 5.69 -5.70
C LEU A 57 4.83 6.22 -5.45
N PHE A 58 4.64 7.52 -5.57
CA PHE A 58 3.30 8.14 -5.49
C PHE A 58 2.71 8.30 -6.89
N ILE A 59 1.56 7.68 -7.10
CA ILE A 59 0.83 7.77 -8.36
C ILE A 59 -0.23 8.86 -8.21
N THR A 60 -0.10 9.94 -8.98
CA THR A 60 -1.12 10.97 -9.09
C THR A 60 -2.01 10.70 -10.30
N ARG A 61 -3.31 10.94 -10.16
CA ARG A 61 -4.30 10.87 -11.24
C ARG A 61 -5.29 12.00 -11.08
N HIS A 62 -5.92 12.40 -12.18
CA HIS A 62 -6.95 13.43 -12.14
C HIS A 62 -8.09 13.03 -11.18
N PRO A 63 -8.49 13.87 -10.21
CA PRO A 63 -9.45 13.49 -9.18
C PRO A 63 -10.81 13.09 -9.75
N LEU A 64 -11.28 13.76 -10.81
CA LEU A 64 -12.52 13.35 -11.49
C LEU A 64 -12.45 11.95 -12.10
N ALA A 65 -11.30 11.56 -12.68
CA ALA A 65 -11.14 10.23 -13.24
C ALA A 65 -11.15 9.16 -12.13
N VAL A 66 -10.53 9.45 -10.98
CA VAL A 66 -10.58 8.58 -9.79
C VAL A 66 -12.01 8.47 -9.26
N ALA A 67 -12.73 9.60 -9.11
CA ALA A 67 -14.10 9.62 -8.62
C ALA A 67 -15.06 8.84 -9.53
N LEU A 68 -14.97 9.03 -10.86
CA LEU A 68 -15.78 8.30 -11.84
C LEU A 68 -15.47 6.80 -11.81
N ALA A 69 -14.19 6.42 -11.71
CA ALA A 69 -13.80 5.03 -11.54
C ALA A 69 -14.44 4.45 -10.28
N HIS A 70 -14.23 5.07 -9.11
CA HIS A 70 -14.82 4.62 -7.83
C HIS A 70 -16.35 4.55 -7.86
N ARG A 71 -17.04 5.47 -8.56
CA ARG A 71 -18.50 5.42 -8.74
C ARG A 71 -18.93 4.16 -9.51
N ARG A 72 -18.20 3.74 -10.55
CA ARG A 72 -18.50 2.51 -11.30
C ARG A 72 -18.44 1.28 -10.39
N TRP A 73 -17.46 1.21 -9.48
CA TRP A 73 -17.37 0.13 -8.48
C TRP A 73 -18.55 0.12 -7.51
N ALA A 74 -19.06 1.29 -7.13
CA ALA A 74 -20.24 1.40 -6.28
C ALA A 74 -21.52 0.85 -6.95
N CYS A 75 -21.59 0.89 -8.29
CA CYS A 75 -22.65 0.25 -9.08
C CYS A 75 -22.46 -1.28 -9.20
N CYS A 76 -21.25 -1.79 -8.97
CA CYS A 76 -20.97 -3.22 -8.91
C CYS A 76 -21.28 -3.86 -7.54
N ARG A 77 -21.90 -3.13 -6.60
CA ARG A 77 -22.24 -3.66 -5.26
C ARG A 77 -23.25 -4.81 -5.29
N SER A 78 -24.11 -4.87 -6.30
CA SER A 78 -25.05 -5.98 -6.52
C SER A 78 -24.42 -7.18 -7.24
N HIS A 79 -23.19 -7.03 -7.77
CA HIS A 79 -22.50 -8.09 -8.48
C HIS A 79 -21.64 -8.93 -7.52
N THR A 80 -21.84 -10.24 -7.54
CA THR A 80 -21.01 -11.19 -6.80
C THR A 80 -19.68 -11.42 -7.53
N LEU A 81 -18.62 -11.76 -6.81
CA LEU A 81 -17.29 -12.07 -7.39
C LEU A 81 -17.36 -13.02 -8.60
N PRO A 82 -18.13 -14.13 -8.59
CA PRO A 82 -18.27 -15.01 -9.75
C PRO A 82 -18.85 -14.29 -10.98
N SER A 83 -19.81 -13.38 -10.79
CA SER A 83 -20.45 -12.64 -11.89
C SER A 83 -19.49 -11.67 -12.59
N LEU A 84 -18.46 -11.19 -11.89
CA LEU A 84 -17.45 -10.30 -12.45
C LEU A 84 -16.36 -11.06 -13.21
N VAL A 85 -15.97 -12.25 -12.74
CA VAL A 85 -14.96 -13.08 -13.40
C VAL A 85 -15.44 -13.57 -14.77
N LEU A 86 -16.73 -13.94 -14.87
CA LEU A 86 -17.34 -14.41 -16.12
C LEU A 86 -17.56 -13.30 -17.18
N GLN A 87 -17.52 -12.02 -16.79
CA GLN A 87 -17.70 -10.90 -17.74
C GLN A 87 -16.41 -10.53 -18.51
N TYR A 88 -15.26 -11.03 -18.07
CA TYR A 88 -13.95 -10.71 -18.64
C TYR A 88 -13.15 -11.97 -19.05
N ALA A 89 -13.80 -13.13 -19.10
CA ALA A 89 -13.29 -14.38 -19.67
C ALA A 89 -13.98 -14.65 -21.01
#